data_AF-A0A9Q9A1L0-F1
#
_entry.id   AF-A0A9Q9A1L0-F1
#
_cell.length_a   1.000
_cell.length_b   1.000
_cell.length_c   1.000
_cell.angle_alpha   90.00
_cell.angle_beta   90.00
_cell.angle_gamma   90.00
#
_symmetry.space_group_name_H-M   'P 1'
#
loop_
_entity.id
_entity.type
_entity.pdbx_description
1 polymer ?
#
loop_
_entity_poly.entity_id
_entity_poly.type
_entity_poly.pdbx_seq_one_letter_code
_entity_poly.pdbx_strand_id
1 'polypeptide(L)'
;MGWNSWNSFATTITEAQARETAAIMQARLLPFGYDVFTIDIQWYEPEASSYTYNARPVPTMDGYGRLLPAPNRFPSSSGGKGFAPLAADVHAMGMRFGIHLMRGIPRLAVERNLPVLGTRYRARDIADTSSICPWNPDMYGVDMSRPGAQAYYDSVFALYAGWGVDFVKMDDMSRPYDAHAPEIEAAHAAIQRSGRPIVLSLSPGETPVARADHVRRFAQMWRISDDFWDDWAMLAAQFTRLENWNAHRSTGGWPDADMLPLGRLALGKRDTKFTPDEQRTLMTLWAIARSPLIMGGDLRHLDDATLALLTNRAVIAVNQDSRDNQPHFIADDTRIWSARPLDGRGHYLALFNTADKPASVSLSLSMLKITGPVAVTDLWTGADIGKASSRFAQTLPPHGSGLYRLQP
;
A
#
# COMPACT_ATOMS: atom_id res chain seq x y z
N MET A 1 5.38 -4.07 -6.30
CA MET A 1 4.10 -3.43 -6.71
C MET A 1 3.02 -4.49 -6.53
N GLY A 2 1.73 -4.16 -6.49
CA GLY A 2 0.74 -5.18 -6.14
C GLY A 2 -0.71 -4.80 -6.39
N TRP A 3 -1.60 -5.63 -5.82
CA TRP A 3 -3.04 -5.45 -5.81
C TRP A 3 -3.57 -5.70 -4.39
N ASN A 4 -4.63 -4.99 -4.02
CA ASN A 4 -5.30 -5.14 -2.73
C ASN A 4 -6.83 -5.09 -2.90
N SER A 5 -7.55 -5.89 -2.13
CA SER A 5 -9.00 -6.05 -2.28
C SER A 5 -9.87 -4.93 -1.69
N TRP A 6 -9.32 -3.99 -0.91
CA TRP A 6 -10.12 -3.03 -0.14
C TRP A 6 -11.01 -2.13 -1.00
N ASN A 7 -10.44 -1.38 -1.96
CA ASN A 7 -11.23 -0.38 -2.69
C ASN A 7 -12.29 -1.00 -3.62
N SER A 8 -12.14 -2.27 -3.99
CA SER A 8 -13.05 -2.99 -4.88
C SER A 8 -14.03 -3.88 -4.11
N PHE A 9 -13.55 -4.68 -3.16
CA PHE A 9 -14.33 -5.70 -2.46
C PHE A 9 -14.62 -5.37 -0.99
N ALA A 10 -14.09 -4.28 -0.43
CA ALA A 10 -14.17 -3.99 1.00
C ALA A 10 -13.75 -5.24 1.82
N THR A 11 -14.62 -5.69 2.72
CA THR A 11 -14.43 -6.89 3.55
C THR A 11 -14.92 -8.19 2.91
N THR A 12 -15.43 -8.19 1.67
CA THR A 12 -16.32 -9.25 1.17
C THR A 12 -15.71 -10.19 0.14
N ILE A 13 -14.42 -10.06 -0.21
CA ILE A 13 -13.82 -10.92 -1.23
C ILE A 13 -13.97 -12.41 -0.86
N THR A 14 -14.28 -13.22 -1.87
CA THR A 14 -14.38 -14.69 -1.80
C THR A 14 -13.18 -15.35 -2.47
N GLU A 15 -12.93 -16.62 -2.18
CA GLU A 15 -11.83 -17.38 -2.78
C GLU A 15 -11.93 -17.50 -4.31
N ALA A 16 -13.13 -17.68 -4.84
CA ALA A 16 -13.35 -17.74 -6.29
C ALA A 16 -12.95 -16.41 -6.96
N GLN A 17 -13.40 -15.29 -6.40
CA GLN A 17 -13.03 -13.95 -6.87
C GLN A 17 -11.53 -13.68 -6.70
N ALA A 18 -10.94 -14.15 -5.60
CA ALA A 18 -9.50 -14.02 -5.37
C ALA A 18 -8.68 -14.75 -6.44
N ARG A 19 -9.03 -16.01 -6.75
CA ARG A 19 -8.35 -16.80 -7.80
C ARG A 19 -8.52 -16.19 -9.19
N GLU A 20 -9.72 -15.74 -9.51
CA GLU A 20 -10.00 -15.04 -10.78
C GLU A 20 -9.17 -13.75 -10.90
N THR A 21 -9.18 -12.92 -9.86
CA THR A 21 -8.43 -11.65 -9.83
C THR A 21 -6.92 -11.91 -9.90
N ALA A 22 -6.41 -12.93 -9.20
CA ALA A 22 -5.00 -13.32 -9.26
C ALA A 22 -4.59 -13.79 -10.67
N ALA A 23 -5.41 -14.58 -11.35
CA ALA A 23 -5.14 -15.00 -12.73
C ALA A 23 -5.09 -13.80 -13.70
N ILE A 24 -5.97 -12.82 -13.52
CA ILE A 24 -5.95 -11.58 -14.32
C ILE A 24 -4.69 -10.76 -14.02
N MET A 25 -4.34 -10.61 -12.74
CA MET A 25 -3.12 -9.92 -12.32
C MET A 25 -1.88 -10.58 -12.91
N GLN A 26 -1.79 -11.91 -12.86
CA GLN A 26 -0.71 -12.68 -13.48
C GLN A 26 -0.61 -12.39 -14.99
N ALA A 27 -1.72 -12.42 -15.71
CA ALA A 27 -1.70 -12.25 -17.16
C ALA A 27 -1.42 -10.80 -17.58
N ARG A 28 -1.92 -9.81 -16.84
CA ARG A 28 -1.98 -8.41 -17.30
C ARG A 28 -0.97 -7.50 -16.60
N LEU A 29 -0.66 -7.74 -15.32
CA LEU A 29 0.13 -6.82 -14.50
C LEU A 29 1.49 -7.41 -14.06
N LEU A 30 1.59 -8.72 -13.82
CA LEU A 30 2.85 -9.36 -13.45
C LEU A 30 4.00 -9.12 -14.45
N PRO A 31 3.78 -9.11 -15.80
CA PRO A 31 4.83 -8.78 -16.77
C PRO A 31 5.41 -7.35 -16.65
N PHE A 32 4.79 -6.52 -15.81
CA PHE A 32 5.17 -5.14 -15.52
C PHE A 32 5.60 -4.94 -14.06
N GLY A 33 5.73 -6.02 -13.27
CA GLY A 33 6.30 -6.00 -11.92
C GLY A 33 5.29 -5.94 -10.77
N TYR A 34 3.99 -6.07 -11.03
CA TYR A 34 2.98 -6.23 -9.98
C TYR A 34 2.96 -7.68 -9.51
N ASP A 35 3.52 -7.92 -8.34
CA ASP A 35 3.80 -9.28 -7.85
C ASP A 35 3.27 -9.55 -6.45
N VAL A 36 2.62 -8.60 -5.77
CA VAL A 36 2.00 -8.82 -4.44
C VAL A 36 0.48 -8.83 -4.55
N PHE A 37 -0.15 -9.97 -4.31
CA PHE A 37 -1.61 -10.14 -4.31
C PHE A 37 -2.15 -10.19 -2.87
N THR A 38 -2.88 -9.16 -2.44
CA THR A 38 -3.27 -8.99 -1.02
C THR A 38 -4.77 -9.13 -0.79
N ILE A 39 -5.15 -10.01 0.14
CA ILE A 39 -6.52 -10.06 0.69
C ILE A 39 -6.61 -9.11 1.88
N ASP A 40 -7.41 -8.06 1.75
CA ASP A 40 -7.56 -7.03 2.79
C ASP A 40 -8.49 -7.49 3.94
N ILE A 41 -8.84 -6.56 4.83
CA ILE A 41 -9.37 -6.79 6.18
C ILE A 41 -10.58 -7.73 6.25
N GLN A 42 -10.72 -8.38 7.42
CA GLN A 42 -11.88 -9.19 7.80
C GLN A 42 -12.10 -10.44 6.93
N TRP A 43 -11.06 -10.99 6.30
CA TRP A 43 -11.11 -12.34 5.72
C TRP A 43 -11.51 -13.45 6.71
N TYR A 44 -11.38 -13.18 8.00
CA TYR A 44 -11.79 -14.05 9.10
C TYR A 44 -13.26 -13.88 9.52
N GLU A 45 -13.94 -12.81 9.11
CA GLU A 45 -15.33 -12.52 9.50
C GLU A 45 -16.31 -13.12 8.48
N PRO A 46 -17.10 -14.15 8.85
CA PRO A 46 -17.97 -14.86 7.93
C PRO A 46 -19.16 -14.03 7.44
N GLU A 47 -19.62 -13.06 8.24
CA GLU A 47 -20.77 -12.19 7.96
C GLU A 47 -20.38 -10.81 7.40
N ALA A 48 -19.10 -10.63 7.04
CA ALA A 48 -18.62 -9.37 6.47
C ALA A 48 -19.30 -9.10 5.12
N SER A 49 -19.85 -7.89 4.95
CA SER A 49 -20.77 -7.58 3.84
C SER A 49 -20.55 -6.22 3.16
N SER A 50 -19.70 -5.35 3.71
CA SER A 50 -19.49 -4.01 3.18
C SER A 50 -18.24 -3.32 3.75
N TYR A 51 -18.11 -2.00 3.51
CA TYR A 51 -17.13 -1.14 4.19
C TYR A 51 -17.45 -0.90 5.68
N THR A 52 -18.65 -1.28 6.14
CA THR A 52 -19.06 -1.18 7.53
C THR A 52 -18.80 -2.49 8.25
N TYR A 53 -18.15 -2.40 9.40
CA TYR A 53 -17.86 -3.54 10.27
C TYR A 53 -19.05 -3.89 11.17
N ASN A 54 -19.25 -5.18 11.40
CA ASN A 54 -20.25 -5.66 12.36
C ASN A 54 -19.91 -5.17 13.78
N ALA A 55 -20.89 -4.62 14.50
CA ALA A 55 -20.66 -4.08 15.84
C ALA A 55 -20.28 -5.16 16.89
N ARG A 56 -20.64 -6.42 16.63
CA ARG A 56 -20.34 -7.60 17.46
C ARG A 56 -19.89 -8.75 16.55
N PRO A 57 -18.66 -8.68 16.02
CA PRO A 57 -18.16 -9.65 15.06
C PRO A 57 -17.99 -11.03 15.72
N VAL A 58 -18.18 -12.09 14.94
CA VAL A 58 -17.93 -13.46 15.38
C VAL A 58 -16.90 -14.08 14.43
N PRO A 59 -15.62 -13.71 14.60
CA PRO A 59 -14.60 -14.11 13.65
C PRO A 59 -14.31 -15.60 13.73
N THR A 60 -13.95 -16.18 12.60
CA THR A 60 -13.39 -17.53 12.53
C THR A 60 -12.02 -17.52 13.18
N MET A 61 -11.80 -18.42 14.14
CA MET A 61 -10.64 -18.39 15.02
C MET A 61 -10.31 -19.79 15.52
N ASP A 62 -9.04 -20.08 15.75
CA ASP A 62 -8.60 -21.35 16.33
C ASP A 62 -8.68 -21.39 17.87
N GLY A 63 -8.31 -22.53 18.45
CA GLY A 63 -8.31 -22.72 19.90
C GLY A 63 -7.26 -21.91 20.68
N TYR A 64 -6.40 -21.16 20.00
CA TYR A 64 -5.32 -20.35 20.57
C TYR A 64 -5.52 -18.85 20.37
N GLY A 65 -6.72 -18.44 19.92
CA GLY A 65 -7.04 -17.03 19.71
C GLY A 65 -6.50 -16.45 18.40
N ARG A 66 -6.05 -17.28 17.44
CA ARG A 66 -5.54 -16.82 16.15
C ARG A 66 -6.65 -16.83 15.11
N LEU A 67 -6.80 -15.73 14.38
CA LEU A 67 -7.82 -15.58 13.33
C LEU A 67 -7.54 -16.53 12.15
N LEU A 68 -8.60 -17.14 11.62
CA LEU A 68 -8.57 -18.08 10.50
C LEU A 68 -9.50 -17.59 9.36
N PRO A 69 -9.24 -17.95 8.09
CA PRO A 69 -10.14 -17.59 7.00
C PRO A 69 -11.52 -18.18 7.19
N ALA A 70 -12.54 -17.37 6.95
CA ALA A 70 -13.92 -17.79 7.07
C ALA A 70 -14.26 -18.85 5.98
N PRO A 71 -14.56 -20.12 6.33
CA PRO A 71 -14.69 -21.19 5.33
C PRO A 71 -15.85 -21.01 4.36
N ASN A 72 -16.89 -20.26 4.73
CA ASN A 72 -17.98 -19.90 3.82
C ASN A 72 -17.51 -19.00 2.66
N ARG A 73 -16.45 -18.22 2.86
CA ARG A 73 -15.85 -17.33 1.85
C ARG A 73 -14.59 -17.92 1.23
N PHE A 74 -13.85 -18.72 2.00
CA PHE A 74 -12.63 -19.41 1.59
C PHE A 74 -12.75 -20.91 1.84
N PRO A 75 -13.54 -21.66 1.04
CA PRO A 75 -13.79 -23.09 1.27
C PRO A 75 -12.53 -23.94 1.41
N SER A 76 -11.44 -23.61 0.69
CA SER A 76 -10.20 -24.39 0.76
C SER A 76 -9.48 -24.29 2.12
N SER A 77 -9.82 -23.29 2.93
CA SER A 77 -9.26 -23.10 4.27
C SER A 77 -9.73 -24.14 5.29
N SER A 78 -10.80 -24.87 4.98
CA SER A 78 -11.39 -25.92 5.81
C SER A 78 -10.38 -27.01 6.18
N GLY A 79 -10.59 -27.65 7.33
CA GLY A 79 -9.73 -28.73 7.80
C GLY A 79 -8.35 -28.27 8.27
N GLY A 80 -8.24 -27.02 8.77
CA GLY A 80 -7.02 -26.48 9.35
C GLY A 80 -5.98 -26.01 8.32
N LYS A 81 -6.36 -25.90 7.04
CA LYS A 81 -5.46 -25.49 5.95
C LYS A 81 -5.22 -23.98 5.91
N GLY A 82 -6.15 -23.19 6.46
CA GLY A 82 -6.07 -21.73 6.43
C GLY A 82 -5.85 -21.19 5.02
N PHE A 83 -4.95 -20.23 4.84
CA PHE A 83 -4.67 -19.71 3.50
C PHE A 83 -3.68 -20.52 2.67
N ALA A 84 -3.10 -21.60 3.19
CA ALA A 84 -2.06 -22.36 2.47
C ALA A 84 -2.47 -22.75 1.03
N PRO A 85 -3.71 -23.20 0.75
CA PRO A 85 -4.09 -23.54 -0.62
C PRO A 85 -4.26 -22.33 -1.55
N LEU A 86 -4.73 -21.18 -1.04
CA LEU A 86 -4.83 -19.96 -1.86
C LEU A 86 -3.45 -19.35 -2.11
N ALA A 87 -2.58 -19.33 -1.09
CA ALA A 87 -1.21 -18.88 -1.22
C ALA A 87 -0.43 -19.73 -2.23
N ALA A 88 -0.59 -21.06 -2.18
CA ALA A 88 0.05 -21.98 -3.12
C ALA A 88 -0.36 -21.71 -4.58
N ASP A 89 -1.64 -21.44 -4.84
CA ASP A 89 -2.11 -21.07 -6.18
C ASP A 89 -1.49 -19.73 -6.64
N VAL A 90 -1.41 -18.73 -5.76
CA VAL A 90 -0.78 -17.43 -6.05
C VAL A 90 0.73 -17.60 -6.31
N HIS A 91 1.42 -18.44 -5.54
CA HIS A 91 2.83 -18.77 -5.76
C HIS A 91 3.06 -19.52 -7.06
N ALA A 92 2.18 -20.46 -7.41
CA ALA A 92 2.23 -21.17 -8.69
C ALA A 92 2.04 -20.24 -9.89
N MET A 93 1.37 -19.09 -9.69
CA MET A 93 1.28 -18.02 -10.68
C MET A 93 2.55 -17.15 -10.78
N GLY A 94 3.52 -17.33 -9.90
CA GLY A 94 4.76 -16.54 -9.84
C GLY A 94 4.63 -15.23 -9.04
N MET A 95 3.57 -15.11 -8.23
CA MET A 95 3.31 -13.93 -7.39
C MET A 95 3.51 -14.26 -5.91
N ARG A 96 3.56 -13.21 -5.08
CA ARG A 96 3.62 -13.23 -3.62
C ARG A 96 2.22 -13.04 -3.03
N PHE A 97 1.90 -13.76 -1.97
CA PHE A 97 0.60 -13.71 -1.32
C PHE A 97 0.62 -12.82 -0.07
N GLY A 98 -0.32 -11.88 0.00
CA GLY A 98 -0.46 -10.94 1.10
C GLY A 98 -1.79 -11.07 1.83
N ILE A 99 -1.77 -10.75 3.12
CA ILE A 99 -3.00 -10.61 3.92
C ILE A 99 -2.98 -9.34 4.76
N HIS A 100 -4.16 -8.87 5.14
CA HIS A 100 -4.34 -7.86 6.15
C HIS A 100 -4.40 -8.48 7.55
N LEU A 101 -3.96 -7.74 8.57
CA LEU A 101 -4.14 -8.07 9.98
C LEU A 101 -4.50 -6.81 10.78
N MET A 102 -5.48 -6.90 11.68
CA MET A 102 -5.69 -5.88 12.72
C MET A 102 -4.69 -6.06 13.87
N ARG A 103 -4.15 -4.96 14.41
CA ARG A 103 -3.35 -4.97 15.64
C ARG A 103 -4.04 -5.73 16.77
N GLY A 104 -3.25 -6.50 17.51
CA GLY A 104 -3.63 -7.05 18.81
C GLY A 104 -4.24 -8.45 18.78
N ILE A 105 -5.17 -8.71 19.71
CA ILE A 105 -5.78 -10.01 19.98
C ILE A 105 -7.33 -9.92 19.89
N PRO A 106 -8.04 -10.93 19.32
CA PRO A 106 -9.49 -10.85 19.17
C PRO A 106 -10.19 -10.69 20.52
N ARG A 107 -11.16 -9.77 20.60
CA ARG A 107 -11.94 -9.57 21.83
C ARG A 107 -12.64 -10.85 22.27
N LEU A 108 -13.10 -11.65 21.31
CA LEU A 108 -13.70 -12.96 21.56
C LEU A 108 -12.72 -13.98 22.16
N ALA A 109 -11.42 -13.91 21.82
CA ALA A 109 -10.39 -14.74 22.45
C ALA A 109 -10.19 -14.36 23.92
N VAL A 110 -10.22 -13.06 24.22
CA VAL A 110 -10.12 -12.51 25.59
C VAL A 110 -11.36 -12.87 26.41
N GLU A 111 -12.56 -12.73 25.83
CA GLU A 111 -13.82 -13.13 26.45
C GLU A 111 -13.80 -14.62 26.83
N ARG A 112 -13.39 -15.49 25.90
CA ARG A 112 -13.28 -16.94 26.12
C ARG A 112 -12.03 -17.36 26.91
N ASN A 113 -11.13 -16.41 27.18
CA ASN A 113 -9.84 -16.62 27.84
C ASN A 113 -9.01 -17.77 27.24
N LEU A 114 -8.89 -17.77 25.90
CA LEU A 114 -8.20 -18.82 25.16
C LEU A 114 -6.70 -18.89 25.52
N PRO A 115 -6.08 -20.08 25.48
CA PRO A 115 -4.66 -20.25 25.76
C PRO A 115 -3.78 -19.55 24.71
N VAL A 116 -2.66 -18.96 25.14
CA VAL A 116 -1.60 -18.51 24.24
C VAL A 116 -0.70 -19.70 23.94
N LEU A 117 -0.61 -20.07 22.65
CA LEU A 117 0.11 -21.26 22.19
C LEU A 117 1.55 -21.31 22.74
N GLY A 118 1.96 -22.47 23.26
CA GLY A 118 3.32 -22.69 23.75
C GLY A 118 3.63 -22.06 25.12
N THR A 119 2.62 -21.55 25.82
CA THR A 119 2.81 -20.91 27.14
C THR A 119 1.78 -21.37 28.16
N ARG A 120 1.99 -20.99 29.43
CA ARG A 120 0.99 -21.11 30.50
C ARG A 120 -0.01 -19.94 30.53
N TYR A 121 0.23 -18.90 29.74
CA TYR A 121 -0.56 -17.67 29.73
C TYR A 121 -1.78 -17.80 28.83
N ARG A 122 -2.77 -16.93 29.05
CA ARG A 122 -4.03 -16.88 28.32
C ARG A 122 -4.29 -15.48 27.79
N ALA A 123 -5.27 -15.36 26.90
CA ALA A 123 -5.63 -14.10 26.25
C ALA A 123 -5.87 -12.95 27.24
N ARG A 124 -6.51 -13.19 28.40
CA ARG A 124 -6.73 -12.15 29.42
C ARG A 124 -5.46 -11.72 30.16
N ASP A 125 -4.40 -12.53 30.15
CA ASP A 125 -3.14 -12.20 30.82
C ASP A 125 -2.30 -11.19 30.02
N ILE A 126 -2.55 -11.09 28.71
CA ILE A 126 -1.76 -10.30 27.77
C ILE A 126 -2.56 -9.17 27.09
N ALA A 127 -3.88 -9.16 27.19
CA ALA A 127 -4.71 -8.13 26.56
C ALA A 127 -4.71 -6.83 27.36
N ASP A 128 -4.55 -5.72 26.66
CA ASP A 128 -4.91 -4.39 27.16
C ASP A 128 -6.33 -4.04 26.69
N THR A 129 -7.31 -4.23 27.57
CA THR A 129 -8.72 -3.96 27.25
C THR A 129 -9.06 -2.47 27.14
N SER A 130 -8.13 -1.57 27.50
CA SER A 130 -8.27 -0.13 27.30
C SER A 130 -7.72 0.33 25.95
N SER A 131 -6.81 -0.46 25.36
CA SER A 131 -6.30 -0.24 24.01
C SER A 131 -7.25 -0.84 22.98
N ILE A 132 -7.99 0.02 22.27
CA ILE A 132 -8.96 -0.38 21.25
C ILE A 132 -8.74 0.40 19.96
N CYS A 133 -9.13 -0.23 18.85
CA CYS A 133 -9.31 0.48 17.60
C CYS A 133 -10.65 1.25 17.62
N PRO A 134 -10.67 2.56 17.32
CA PRO A 134 -11.90 3.37 17.40
C PRO A 134 -12.88 3.11 16.25
N TRP A 135 -12.42 2.52 15.15
CA TRP A 135 -13.22 2.31 13.92
C TRP A 135 -13.50 0.83 13.62
N ASN A 136 -12.88 -0.11 14.33
CA ASN A 136 -13.12 -1.55 14.18
C ASN A 136 -13.21 -2.24 15.56
N PRO A 137 -14.24 -3.09 15.80
CA PRO A 137 -14.47 -3.69 17.11
C PRO A 137 -13.80 -5.06 17.33
N ASP A 138 -13.01 -5.57 16.39
CA ASP A 138 -12.56 -6.97 16.37
C ASP A 138 -11.56 -7.28 17.49
N MET A 139 -10.67 -6.32 17.80
CA MET A 139 -9.47 -6.57 18.62
C MET A 139 -9.39 -5.70 19.88
N TYR A 140 -8.66 -6.20 20.88
CA TYR A 140 -7.98 -5.41 21.90
C TYR A 140 -6.49 -5.35 21.59
N GLY A 141 -5.79 -4.31 22.05
CA GLY A 141 -4.33 -4.27 22.03
C GLY A 141 -3.72 -5.38 22.88
N VAL A 142 -2.48 -5.76 22.57
CA VAL A 142 -1.69 -6.66 23.40
C VAL A 142 -0.69 -5.84 24.21
N ASP A 143 -0.74 -5.97 25.54
CA ASP A 143 0.23 -5.35 26.45
C ASP A 143 1.58 -6.09 26.32
N MET A 144 2.46 -5.53 25.49
CA MET A 144 3.77 -6.11 25.19
C MET A 144 4.72 -6.18 26.39
N SER A 145 4.38 -5.57 27.54
CA SER A 145 5.11 -5.75 28.79
C SER A 145 4.80 -7.08 29.50
N ARG A 146 3.72 -7.77 29.10
CA ARG A 146 3.25 -9.00 29.75
C ARG A 146 4.02 -10.22 29.27
N PRO A 147 4.34 -11.16 30.17
CA PRO A 147 4.89 -12.43 29.75
C PRO A 147 3.84 -13.20 28.91
N GLY A 148 4.27 -13.75 27.78
CA GLY A 148 3.39 -14.41 26.80
C GLY A 148 2.91 -13.50 25.67
N ALA A 149 3.01 -12.18 25.78
CA ALA A 149 2.58 -11.25 24.72
C ALA A 149 3.35 -11.47 23.40
N GLN A 150 4.68 -11.51 23.46
CA GLN A 150 5.49 -11.83 22.28
C GLN A 150 5.21 -13.24 21.74
N ALA A 151 4.95 -14.22 22.62
CA ALA A 151 4.64 -15.58 22.19
C ALA A 151 3.33 -15.66 21.39
N TYR A 152 2.35 -14.80 21.73
CA TYR A 152 1.13 -14.68 20.93
C TYR A 152 1.44 -14.17 19.51
N TYR A 153 2.17 -13.06 19.37
CA TYR A 153 2.59 -12.55 18.05
C TYR A 153 3.44 -13.58 17.29
N ASP A 154 4.41 -14.23 17.94
CA ASP A 154 5.22 -15.31 17.35
C ASP A 154 4.32 -16.43 16.81
N SER A 155 3.27 -16.83 17.55
CA SER A 155 2.34 -17.88 17.13
C SER A 155 1.44 -17.49 15.96
N VAL A 156 1.10 -16.20 15.83
CA VAL A 156 0.31 -15.64 14.73
C VAL A 156 1.15 -15.60 13.46
N PHE A 157 2.37 -15.06 13.51
CA PHE A 157 3.23 -15.01 12.34
C PHE A 157 3.80 -16.38 11.94
N ALA A 158 3.99 -17.31 12.89
CA ALA A 158 4.31 -18.70 12.56
C ALA A 158 3.16 -19.39 11.80
N LEU A 159 1.90 -19.09 12.14
CA LEU A 159 0.73 -19.58 11.39
C LEU A 159 0.74 -19.04 9.95
N TYR A 160 0.99 -17.74 9.78
CA TYR A 160 1.02 -17.10 8.46
C TYR A 160 2.21 -17.57 7.61
N ALA A 161 3.37 -17.76 8.22
CA ALA A 161 4.51 -18.39 7.57
C ALA A 161 4.20 -19.82 7.12
N GLY A 162 3.49 -20.60 7.96
CA GLY A 162 3.00 -21.94 7.62
C GLY A 162 2.00 -21.96 6.45
N TRP A 163 1.27 -20.87 6.21
CA TRP A 163 0.43 -20.69 5.03
C TRP A 163 1.19 -20.20 3.80
N GLY A 164 2.44 -19.77 3.94
CA GLY A 164 3.19 -19.18 2.83
C GLY A 164 2.89 -17.70 2.57
N VAL A 165 2.43 -16.95 3.56
CA VAL A 165 2.25 -15.49 3.43
C VAL A 165 3.60 -14.80 3.21
N ASP A 166 3.65 -13.84 2.29
CA ASP A 166 4.85 -13.06 1.91
C ASP A 166 4.75 -11.58 2.29
N PHE A 167 3.53 -11.12 2.58
CA PHE A 167 3.23 -9.72 2.85
C PHE A 167 2.12 -9.62 3.89
N VAL A 168 2.31 -8.76 4.89
CA VAL A 168 1.27 -8.43 5.88
C VAL A 168 1.08 -6.92 5.94
N LYS A 169 -0.15 -6.46 5.69
CA LYS A 169 -0.59 -5.11 6.02
C LYS A 169 -1.22 -5.12 7.41
N MET A 170 -0.55 -4.52 8.38
CA MET A 170 -1.05 -4.38 9.74
C MET A 170 -1.74 -3.03 9.95
N ASP A 171 -3.02 -3.08 10.28
CA ASP A 171 -3.85 -1.92 10.57
C ASP A 171 -3.90 -1.57 12.05
N ASP A 172 -4.42 -0.38 12.35
CA ASP A 172 -4.51 0.20 13.70
C ASP A 172 -3.13 0.39 14.33
N MET A 173 -2.08 0.69 13.53
CA MET A 173 -0.70 0.79 14.03
C MET A 173 -0.25 2.23 14.27
N SER A 174 -0.76 3.22 13.53
CA SER A 174 -0.17 4.56 13.52
C SER A 174 -0.86 5.59 14.42
N ARG A 175 -2.02 5.27 15.00
CA ARG A 175 -2.83 6.25 15.74
C ARG A 175 -3.52 5.61 16.97
N PRO A 176 -3.01 5.86 18.20
CA PRO A 176 -1.78 6.58 18.55
C PRO A 176 -0.47 5.78 18.32
N TYR A 177 0.45 6.32 17.51
CA TYR A 177 1.69 5.63 17.12
C TYR A 177 2.54 5.15 18.32
N ASP A 178 2.87 6.04 19.26
CA ASP A 178 3.83 5.72 20.33
C ASP A 178 3.31 4.64 21.29
N ALA A 179 2.00 4.60 21.52
CA ALA A 179 1.39 3.55 22.34
C ALA A 179 1.37 2.20 21.61
N HIS A 180 1.35 2.20 20.28
CA HIS A 180 1.26 0.99 19.45
C HIS A 180 2.64 0.53 18.95
N ALA A 181 3.69 1.35 19.13
CA ALA A 181 5.06 1.06 18.73
C ALA A 181 5.58 -0.29 19.28
N PRO A 182 5.33 -0.68 20.55
CA PRO A 182 5.72 -2.00 21.04
C PRO A 182 5.12 -3.16 20.23
N GLU A 183 3.91 -3.01 19.69
CA GLU A 183 3.29 -4.04 18.84
C GLU A 183 3.86 -4.03 17.41
N ILE A 184 4.35 -2.88 16.90
CA ILE A 184 5.15 -2.82 15.66
C ILE A 184 6.44 -3.64 15.84
N GLU A 185 7.15 -3.43 16.94
CA GLU A 185 8.38 -4.15 17.27
C GLU A 185 8.11 -5.66 17.44
N ALA A 186 7.00 -6.02 18.10
CA ALA A 186 6.59 -7.39 18.31
C ALA A 186 6.30 -8.13 16.99
N ALA A 187 5.55 -7.49 16.08
CA ALA A 187 5.27 -8.01 14.76
C ALA A 187 6.55 -8.21 13.95
N HIS A 188 7.46 -7.21 13.95
CA HIS A 188 8.76 -7.33 13.31
C HIS A 188 9.55 -8.52 13.87
N ALA A 189 9.66 -8.65 15.19
CA ALA A 189 10.38 -9.75 15.84
C ALA A 189 9.74 -11.11 15.51
N ALA A 190 8.41 -11.19 15.48
CA ALA A 190 7.67 -12.40 15.15
C ALA A 190 7.89 -12.82 13.68
N ILE A 191 7.94 -11.87 12.75
CA ILE A 191 8.32 -12.13 11.35
C ILE A 191 9.74 -12.72 11.29
N GLN A 192 10.72 -12.12 11.96
CA GLN A 192 12.10 -12.64 11.97
C GLN A 192 12.17 -14.06 12.54
N ARG A 193 11.41 -14.34 13.61
CA ARG A 193 11.36 -15.67 14.26
C ARG A 193 10.60 -16.72 13.46
N SER A 194 9.70 -16.31 12.58
CA SER A 194 8.92 -17.23 11.74
C SER A 194 9.76 -18.02 10.74
N GLY A 195 10.98 -17.53 10.43
CA GLY A 195 11.87 -18.13 9.43
C GLY A 195 11.45 -17.90 7.98
N ARG A 196 10.36 -17.15 7.73
CA ARG A 196 9.91 -16.76 6.39
C ARG A 196 10.06 -15.25 6.18
N PRO A 197 10.63 -14.80 5.04
CA PRO A 197 10.59 -13.40 4.68
C PRO A 197 9.14 -12.93 4.47
N ILE A 198 8.68 -12.00 5.31
CA ILE A 198 7.37 -11.36 5.20
C ILE A 198 7.59 -9.85 5.18
N VAL A 199 7.10 -9.18 4.14
CA VAL A 199 7.12 -7.71 4.05
C VAL A 199 6.06 -7.16 4.99
N LEU A 200 6.45 -6.24 5.88
CA LEU A 200 5.54 -5.56 6.79
C LEU A 200 5.15 -4.18 6.25
N SER A 201 3.84 -4.00 6.05
CA SER A 201 3.19 -2.73 5.75
C SER A 201 2.39 -2.25 6.97
N LEU A 202 2.49 -0.97 7.33
CA LEU A 202 1.75 -0.39 8.46
C LEU A 202 0.68 0.59 8.00
N SER A 203 -0.47 0.52 8.65
CA SER A 203 -1.68 1.27 8.31
C SER A 203 -2.58 1.45 9.56
N PRO A 204 -3.59 2.32 9.51
CA PRO A 204 -3.69 3.46 8.60
C PRO A 204 -2.58 4.48 8.89
N GLY A 205 -2.59 5.61 8.20
CA GLY A 205 -1.78 6.77 8.56
C GLY A 205 -2.60 7.83 9.30
N GLU A 206 -2.08 9.03 9.50
CA GLU A 206 -0.72 9.47 9.17
C GLU A 206 0.28 8.95 10.19
N THR A 207 1.23 8.13 9.73
CA THR A 207 2.45 7.85 10.51
C THR A 207 3.16 9.18 10.79
N PRO A 208 3.56 9.49 12.04
CA PRO A 208 4.24 10.75 12.33
C PRO A 208 5.64 10.79 11.70
N VAL A 209 5.95 11.87 10.97
CA VAL A 209 7.29 12.07 10.37
C VAL A 209 8.40 12.05 11.43
N ALA A 210 8.11 12.57 12.64
CA ALA A 210 9.03 12.53 13.79
C ALA A 210 9.40 11.09 14.25
N ARG A 211 8.73 10.06 13.74
CA ARG A 211 8.99 8.65 14.01
C ARG A 211 9.59 7.91 12.81
N ALA A 212 10.06 8.64 11.80
CA ALA A 212 10.68 8.07 10.60
C ALA A 212 11.77 7.03 10.88
N ASP A 213 12.68 7.30 11.82
CA ASP A 213 13.76 6.36 12.14
C ASP A 213 13.27 5.07 12.79
N HIS A 214 12.21 5.15 13.60
CA HIS A 214 11.59 3.99 14.22
C HIS A 214 10.87 3.15 13.16
N VAL A 215 9.97 3.77 12.38
CA VAL A 215 9.14 3.02 11.43
C VAL A 215 9.99 2.34 10.36
N ARG A 216 11.05 3.00 9.88
CA ARG A 216 12.01 2.44 8.91
C ARG A 216 12.79 1.23 9.44
N ARG A 217 12.99 1.16 10.75
CA ARG A 217 13.71 0.04 11.37
C ARG A 217 12.87 -1.22 11.39
N PHE A 218 11.55 -1.08 11.56
CA PHE A 218 10.67 -2.21 11.85
C PHE A 218 9.74 -2.60 10.71
N ALA A 219 9.44 -1.69 9.76
CA ALA A 219 8.56 -1.94 8.63
C ALA A 219 9.19 -1.57 7.28
N GLN A 220 8.72 -2.24 6.21
CA GLN A 220 9.18 -1.98 4.85
C GLN A 220 8.36 -0.90 4.15
N MET A 221 7.14 -0.65 4.61
CA MET A 221 6.31 0.46 4.16
C MET A 221 5.32 0.89 5.24
N TRP A 222 4.90 2.16 5.21
CA TRP A 222 3.99 2.74 6.20
C TRP A 222 3.17 3.88 5.61
N ARG A 223 1.88 3.87 5.92
CA ARG A 223 0.93 4.86 5.41
C ARG A 223 1.24 6.26 5.91
N ILE A 224 1.35 7.20 4.97
CA ILE A 224 1.58 8.64 5.24
C ILE A 224 0.29 9.45 5.27
N SER A 225 -0.85 8.82 4.99
CA SER A 225 -2.21 9.37 4.99
C SER A 225 -3.17 8.40 5.68
N ASP A 226 -4.29 8.93 6.15
CA ASP A 226 -5.49 8.10 6.34
C ASP A 226 -5.97 7.53 5.00
N ASP A 227 -7.06 6.77 4.98
CA ASP A 227 -7.53 6.06 3.79
C ASP A 227 -7.70 6.99 2.59
N PHE A 228 -6.97 6.66 1.52
CA PHE A 228 -6.96 7.40 0.27
C PHE A 228 -8.06 6.90 -0.66
N TRP A 229 -8.84 7.83 -1.17
CA TRP A 229 -9.91 7.59 -2.12
C TRP A 229 -9.82 8.53 -3.30
N ASP A 230 -10.66 8.28 -4.28
CA ASP A 230 -10.78 9.01 -5.54
C ASP A 230 -11.46 10.37 -5.36
N ASP A 231 -10.80 11.24 -4.60
CA ASP A 231 -11.19 12.61 -4.31
C ASP A 231 -9.98 13.55 -4.50
N TRP A 232 -10.19 14.65 -5.23
CA TRP A 232 -9.11 15.57 -5.57
C TRP A 232 -8.44 16.18 -4.32
N ALA A 233 -9.21 16.53 -3.28
CA ALA A 233 -8.62 17.12 -2.08
C ALA A 233 -7.70 16.12 -1.35
N MET A 234 -8.07 14.84 -1.38
CA MET A 234 -7.19 13.76 -0.88
C MET A 234 -5.92 13.65 -1.72
N LEU A 235 -6.01 13.70 -3.05
CA LEU A 235 -4.84 13.63 -3.95
C LEU A 235 -3.93 14.84 -3.79
N ALA A 236 -4.51 16.05 -3.74
CA ALA A 236 -3.79 17.29 -3.50
C ALA A 236 -3.01 17.26 -2.18
N ALA A 237 -3.60 16.70 -1.11
CA ALA A 237 -2.92 16.57 0.18
C ALA A 237 -1.72 15.61 0.16
N GLN A 238 -1.65 14.66 -0.78
CA GLN A 238 -0.51 13.73 -0.89
C GLN A 238 0.78 14.40 -1.34
N PHE A 239 0.72 15.53 -2.07
CA PHE A 239 1.92 16.27 -2.45
C PHE A 239 2.73 16.68 -1.22
N THR A 240 2.10 17.37 -0.27
CA THR A 240 2.74 17.81 0.97
C THR A 240 3.21 16.63 1.82
N ARG A 241 2.43 15.55 1.90
CA ARG A 241 2.81 14.35 2.68
C ARG A 241 4.05 13.68 2.11
N LEU A 242 4.11 13.49 0.79
CA LEU A 242 5.26 12.91 0.10
C LEU A 242 6.49 13.82 0.16
N GLU A 243 6.30 15.14 0.09
CA GLU A 243 7.36 16.13 0.30
C GLU A 243 7.98 16.00 1.70
N ASN A 244 7.14 15.94 2.73
CA ASN A 244 7.57 15.79 4.13
C ASN A 244 8.32 14.47 4.38
N TRP A 245 7.89 13.38 3.73
CA TRP A 245 8.50 12.06 3.89
C TRP A 245 9.69 11.80 2.95
N ASN A 246 9.96 12.67 1.97
CA ASN A 246 10.94 12.42 0.91
C ASN A 246 12.35 12.10 1.44
N ALA A 247 12.78 12.80 2.50
CA ALA A 247 14.09 12.62 3.13
C ALA A 247 14.25 11.26 3.85
N HIS A 248 13.14 10.59 4.16
CA HIS A 248 13.11 9.36 4.96
C HIS A 248 12.87 8.10 4.11
N ARG A 249 12.64 8.25 2.80
CA ARG A 249 12.58 7.11 1.89
C ARG A 249 13.95 6.43 1.79
N SER A 250 13.97 5.11 1.83
CA SER A 250 15.18 4.32 1.57
C SER A 250 14.86 3.03 0.83
N THR A 251 15.87 2.42 0.21
CA THR A 251 15.72 1.07 -0.33
C THR A 251 15.24 0.13 0.78
N GLY A 252 14.08 -0.50 0.58
CA GLY A 252 13.46 -1.38 1.56
C GLY A 252 12.64 -0.67 2.65
N GLY A 253 12.45 0.65 2.58
CA GLY A 253 11.63 1.44 3.50
C GLY A 253 10.91 2.57 2.76
N TRP A 254 9.62 2.38 2.49
CA TRP A 254 8.85 3.23 1.57
C TRP A 254 7.70 3.95 2.29
N PRO A 255 7.71 5.30 2.30
CA PRO A 255 6.51 6.07 2.64
C PRO A 255 5.39 5.71 1.65
N ASP A 256 4.26 5.24 2.18
CA ASP A 256 3.14 4.73 1.41
C ASP A 256 2.02 5.77 1.30
N ALA A 257 1.83 6.32 0.09
CA ALA A 257 0.71 7.22 -0.22
C ALA A 257 -0.63 6.49 -0.41
N ASP A 258 -0.68 5.20 -0.08
CA ASP A 258 -1.83 4.30 -0.13
C ASP A 258 -2.15 3.77 -1.54
N MET A 259 -3.15 2.91 -1.59
CA MET A 259 -3.62 2.19 -2.78
C MET A 259 -4.10 3.14 -3.88
N LEU A 260 -4.13 2.64 -5.12
CA LEU A 260 -4.58 3.35 -6.31
C LEU A 260 -6.08 3.08 -6.53
N PRO A 261 -6.99 4.03 -6.25
CA PRO A 261 -8.43 3.88 -6.45
C PRO A 261 -8.77 4.12 -7.93
N LEU A 262 -8.31 3.20 -8.80
CA LEU A 262 -8.50 3.23 -10.25
C LEU A 262 -9.48 2.14 -10.70
N GLY A 263 -10.08 2.31 -11.87
CA GLY A 263 -11.03 1.34 -12.43
C GLY A 263 -12.31 1.19 -11.60
N ARG A 264 -12.85 -0.03 -11.54
CA ARG A 264 -14.11 -0.36 -10.86
C ARG A 264 -13.90 -0.50 -9.34
N LEU A 265 -14.64 0.29 -8.56
CA LEU A 265 -14.53 0.42 -7.10
C LEU A 265 -15.86 0.16 -6.38
N ALA A 266 -15.82 0.25 -5.06
CA ALA A 266 -16.99 0.35 -4.19
C ALA A 266 -17.99 -0.80 -4.36
N LEU A 267 -17.53 -2.06 -4.30
CA LEU A 267 -18.34 -3.27 -4.49
C LEU A 267 -18.97 -3.34 -5.88
N GLY A 268 -18.24 -2.87 -6.90
CA GLY A 268 -18.72 -2.85 -8.28
C GLY A 268 -19.72 -1.74 -8.60
N LYS A 269 -20.03 -0.84 -7.64
CA LYS A 269 -21.09 0.16 -7.79
C LYS A 269 -20.73 1.31 -8.74
N ARG A 270 -19.44 1.63 -8.91
CA ARG A 270 -18.98 2.75 -9.74
C ARG A 270 -17.52 2.59 -10.15
N ASP A 271 -17.16 3.25 -11.23
CA ASP A 271 -15.76 3.48 -11.57
C ASP A 271 -15.18 4.64 -10.72
N THR A 272 -13.87 4.82 -10.80
CA THR A 272 -13.15 5.95 -10.16
C THR A 272 -13.74 7.29 -10.59
N LYS A 273 -13.82 8.23 -9.65
CA LYS A 273 -14.25 9.62 -9.87
C LYS A 273 -13.12 10.49 -10.42
N PHE A 274 -11.87 10.03 -10.33
CA PHE A 274 -10.76 10.78 -10.89
C PHE A 274 -10.92 10.92 -12.39
N THR A 275 -10.82 12.16 -12.87
CA THR A 275 -10.71 12.45 -14.29
C THR A 275 -9.45 11.81 -14.89
N PRO A 276 -9.36 11.63 -16.22
CA PRO A 276 -8.14 11.10 -16.85
C PRO A 276 -6.86 11.89 -16.48
N ASP A 277 -6.97 13.20 -16.31
CA ASP A 277 -5.86 14.06 -15.90
C ASP A 277 -5.46 13.81 -14.44
N GLU A 278 -6.43 13.66 -13.53
CA GLU A 278 -6.17 13.32 -12.13
C GLU A 278 -5.59 11.90 -11.97
N GLN A 279 -6.05 10.93 -12.76
CA GLN A 279 -5.46 9.58 -12.78
C GLN A 279 -4.00 9.61 -13.25
N ARG A 280 -3.68 10.43 -14.26
CA ARG A 280 -2.30 10.64 -14.70
C ARG A 280 -1.47 11.35 -13.62
N THR A 281 -2.05 12.32 -12.92
CA THR A 281 -1.43 13.02 -11.79
C THR A 281 -1.13 12.08 -10.64
N LEU A 282 -2.08 11.23 -10.27
CA LEU A 282 -1.92 10.16 -9.28
C LEU A 282 -0.72 9.28 -9.62
N MET A 283 -0.72 8.68 -10.82
CA MET A 283 0.35 7.76 -11.24
C MET A 283 1.70 8.46 -11.36
N THR A 284 1.72 9.70 -11.86
CA THR A 284 2.96 10.49 -11.99
C THR A 284 3.56 10.82 -10.61
N LEU A 285 2.73 11.22 -9.65
CA LEU A 285 3.17 11.54 -8.29
C LEU A 285 3.67 10.29 -7.56
N TRP A 286 2.92 9.18 -7.60
CA TRP A 286 3.33 7.93 -6.97
C TRP A 286 4.63 7.40 -7.60
N ALA A 287 4.79 7.54 -8.92
CA ALA A 287 5.99 7.12 -9.61
C ALA A 287 7.21 7.95 -9.22
N ILE A 288 7.14 9.28 -9.35
CA ILE A 288 8.28 10.16 -9.10
C ILE A 288 8.64 10.24 -7.60
N ALA A 289 7.67 10.11 -6.69
CA ALA A 289 7.94 10.06 -5.26
C ALA A 289 8.34 8.67 -4.76
N ARG A 290 8.22 7.65 -5.63
CA ARG A 290 8.51 6.23 -5.35
C ARG A 290 7.62 5.63 -4.24
N SER A 291 6.34 6.00 -4.23
CA SER A 291 5.34 5.32 -3.40
C SER A 291 5.12 3.89 -3.92
N PRO A 292 4.78 2.91 -3.06
CA PRO A 292 4.27 1.62 -3.50
C PRO A 292 3.10 1.77 -4.48
N LEU A 293 3.13 1.03 -5.58
CA LEU A 293 2.03 0.99 -6.55
C LEU A 293 1.15 -0.21 -6.25
N ILE A 294 0.04 0.00 -5.54
CA ILE A 294 -0.91 -1.05 -5.14
C ILE A 294 -2.27 -0.75 -5.79
N MET A 295 -2.64 -1.50 -6.83
CA MET A 295 -3.93 -1.35 -7.51
C MET A 295 -5.09 -1.77 -6.58
N GLY A 296 -6.08 -0.91 -6.39
CA GLY A 296 -7.25 -1.19 -5.52
C GLY A 296 -8.52 -1.62 -6.27
N GLY A 297 -8.59 -1.37 -7.58
CA GLY A 297 -9.78 -1.66 -8.39
C GLY A 297 -9.98 -3.14 -8.70
N ASP A 298 -11.21 -3.49 -9.07
CA ASP A 298 -11.59 -4.84 -9.45
C ASP A 298 -11.02 -5.18 -10.83
N LEU A 299 -9.98 -6.03 -10.87
CA LEU A 299 -9.29 -6.37 -12.12
C LEU A 299 -10.18 -7.15 -13.10
N ARG A 300 -11.30 -7.73 -12.63
CA ARG A 300 -12.30 -8.40 -13.49
C ARG A 300 -13.02 -7.43 -14.42
N HIS A 301 -12.94 -6.14 -14.12
CA HIS A 301 -13.47 -5.03 -14.91
C HIS A 301 -12.36 -4.08 -15.38
N LEU A 302 -11.12 -4.57 -15.52
CA LEU A 302 -9.99 -3.76 -15.95
C LEU A 302 -10.15 -3.34 -17.42
N ASP A 303 -10.44 -2.06 -17.63
CA ASP A 303 -10.48 -1.46 -18.97
C ASP A 303 -9.09 -1.12 -19.52
N ASP A 304 -9.02 -0.86 -20.83
CA ASP A 304 -7.75 -0.61 -21.53
C ASP A 304 -7.09 0.70 -21.09
N ALA A 305 -7.88 1.72 -20.72
CA ALA A 305 -7.35 3.01 -20.26
C ALA A 305 -6.63 2.87 -18.92
N THR A 306 -7.27 2.18 -17.96
CA THR A 306 -6.69 1.86 -16.65
C THR A 306 -5.50 0.93 -16.80
N LEU A 307 -5.59 -0.08 -17.68
CA LEU A 307 -4.44 -0.94 -17.96
C LEU A 307 -3.25 -0.14 -18.49
N ALA A 308 -3.47 0.76 -19.45
CA ALA A 308 -2.40 1.59 -20.02
C ALA A 308 -1.70 2.45 -18.97
N LEU A 309 -2.43 2.97 -17.97
CA LEU A 309 -1.85 3.67 -16.82
C LEU A 309 -0.94 2.75 -16.00
N LEU A 310 -1.40 1.53 -15.72
CA LEU A 310 -0.70 0.56 -14.88
C LEU A 310 0.49 -0.09 -15.58
N THR A 311 0.51 -0.18 -16.91
CA THR A 311 1.52 -0.94 -17.68
C THR A 311 2.50 -0.09 -18.48
N ASN A 312 2.53 1.23 -18.29
CA ASN A 312 3.53 2.07 -18.95
C ASN A 312 4.93 1.84 -18.34
N ARG A 313 5.79 1.09 -19.06
CA ARG A 313 7.15 0.75 -18.60
C ARG A 313 8.03 1.96 -18.32
N ALA A 314 7.89 3.04 -19.08
CA ALA A 314 8.71 4.24 -18.88
C ALA A 314 8.35 4.96 -17.57
N VAL A 315 7.07 5.02 -17.23
CA VAL A 315 6.57 5.58 -15.96
C VAL A 315 6.95 4.66 -14.79
N ILE A 316 6.75 3.34 -14.93
CA ILE A 316 7.15 2.36 -13.91
C ILE A 316 8.66 2.42 -13.64
N ALA A 317 9.49 2.60 -14.67
CA ALA A 317 10.94 2.77 -14.49
C ALA A 317 11.30 4.00 -13.65
N VAL A 318 10.48 5.07 -13.65
CA VAL A 318 10.67 6.17 -12.70
C VAL A 318 10.46 5.71 -11.26
N ASN A 319 9.46 4.87 -11.00
CA ASN A 319 9.20 4.32 -9.66
C ASN A 319 10.26 3.29 -9.22
N GLN A 320 10.68 2.41 -10.13
CA GLN A 320 11.54 1.27 -9.84
C GLN A 320 13.04 1.61 -9.95
N ASP A 321 13.42 2.39 -10.96
CA ASP A 321 14.81 2.58 -11.41
C ASP A 321 15.26 4.05 -11.40
N SER A 322 14.89 4.79 -10.34
CA SER A 322 15.36 6.15 -10.11
C SER A 322 16.03 6.36 -8.75
N ARG A 323 16.72 7.48 -8.59
CA ARG A 323 17.34 7.95 -7.33
C ARG A 323 17.28 9.46 -7.28
N ASP A 324 17.67 10.04 -6.14
CA ASP A 324 17.71 11.48 -5.94
C ASP A 324 16.36 12.17 -6.25
N ASN A 325 15.26 11.46 -5.99
CA ASN A 325 13.91 11.98 -6.18
C ASN A 325 13.65 13.09 -5.17
N GLN A 326 13.26 14.26 -5.64
CA GLN A 326 13.08 15.44 -4.79
C GLN A 326 12.07 16.44 -5.35
N PRO A 327 11.31 17.12 -4.49
CA PRO A 327 10.45 18.22 -4.87
C PRO A 327 11.23 19.52 -5.12
N HIS A 328 10.65 20.42 -5.90
CA HIS A 328 11.13 21.79 -6.16
C HIS A 328 9.98 22.79 -5.92
N PHE A 329 10.22 23.76 -5.05
CA PHE A 329 9.22 24.76 -4.66
C PHE A 329 9.48 26.07 -5.42
N ILE A 330 8.71 26.33 -6.48
CA ILE A 330 8.94 27.45 -7.41
C ILE A 330 7.85 28.52 -7.32
N ALA A 331 6.59 28.10 -7.33
CA ALA A 331 5.43 28.97 -7.32
C ALA A 331 4.25 28.25 -6.66
N ASP A 332 3.32 29.04 -6.12
CA ASP A 332 2.05 28.55 -5.59
C ASP A 332 1.25 27.80 -6.67
N ASP A 333 0.40 26.86 -6.25
CA ASP A 333 -0.47 26.03 -7.11
C ASP A 333 0.21 25.22 -8.22
N THR A 334 1.54 25.15 -8.20
CA THR A 334 2.32 24.21 -9.01
C THR A 334 3.12 23.31 -8.10
N ARG A 335 3.36 22.08 -8.55
CA ARG A 335 4.31 21.16 -7.92
C ARG A 335 5.26 20.64 -8.97
N ILE A 336 6.52 20.48 -8.61
CA ILE A 336 7.56 20.02 -9.52
C ILE A 336 8.42 19.02 -8.77
N TRP A 337 8.72 17.89 -9.41
CA TRP A 337 9.61 16.88 -8.87
C TRP A 337 10.65 16.50 -9.92
N SER A 338 11.86 16.16 -9.48
CA SER A 338 12.89 15.59 -10.35
C SER A 338 13.46 14.32 -9.76
N ALA A 339 14.00 13.46 -10.62
CA ALA A 339 14.80 12.33 -10.20
C ALA A 339 15.92 12.06 -11.19
N ARG A 340 16.87 11.22 -10.80
CA ARG A 340 17.92 10.69 -11.68
C ARG A 340 17.64 9.22 -11.99
N PRO A 341 17.82 8.79 -13.23
CA PRO A 341 17.78 7.37 -13.57
C PRO A 341 18.96 6.64 -12.92
N LEU A 342 18.80 5.36 -12.58
CA LEU A 342 19.90 4.57 -12.01
C LEU A 342 21.08 4.40 -12.98
N ASP A 343 20.84 4.38 -14.30
CA ASP A 343 21.88 4.35 -15.32
C ASP A 343 22.69 5.66 -15.45
N GLY A 344 22.28 6.71 -14.72
CA GLY A 344 22.96 8.00 -14.65
C GLY A 344 22.73 8.93 -15.85
N ARG A 345 22.02 8.50 -16.90
CA ARG A 345 21.92 9.24 -18.17
C ARG A 345 20.69 10.16 -18.19
N GLY A 346 20.90 11.45 -17.93
CA GLY A 346 19.83 12.45 -17.98
C GLY A 346 19.02 12.55 -16.68
N HIS A 347 17.80 13.07 -16.77
CA HIS A 347 16.92 13.36 -15.64
C HIS A 347 15.47 12.98 -15.94
N TYR A 348 14.72 12.63 -14.89
CA TYR A 348 13.27 12.65 -14.91
C TYR A 348 12.77 13.97 -14.34
N LEU A 349 11.73 14.54 -14.94
CA LEU A 349 11.07 15.76 -14.49
C LEU A 349 9.56 15.57 -14.53
N ALA A 350 8.91 15.70 -13.38
CA ALA A 350 7.46 15.71 -13.26
C ALA A 350 6.98 17.14 -12.99
N LEU A 351 6.00 17.60 -13.76
CA LEU A 351 5.35 18.91 -13.63
C LEU A 351 3.88 18.67 -13.30
N PHE A 352 3.35 19.41 -12.33
CA PHE A 352 1.97 19.27 -11.87
C PHE A 352 1.31 20.64 -11.76
N ASN A 353 0.11 20.76 -12.32
CA ASN A 353 -0.78 21.88 -12.10
C ASN A 353 -1.83 21.47 -11.07
N THR A 354 -1.79 22.06 -9.87
CA THR A 354 -2.76 21.76 -8.81
C THR A 354 -3.92 22.77 -8.76
N ALA A 355 -3.99 23.71 -9.70
CA ALA A 355 -5.06 24.69 -9.80
C ALA A 355 -6.27 24.17 -10.61
N ASP A 356 -7.42 24.83 -10.44
CA ASP A 356 -8.67 24.55 -11.17
C ASP A 356 -8.69 25.13 -12.60
N LYS A 357 -7.56 25.66 -13.09
CA LYS A 357 -7.44 26.30 -14.41
C LYS A 357 -6.16 25.84 -15.11
N PRO A 358 -6.10 25.83 -16.45
CA PRO A 358 -4.87 25.56 -17.16
C PRO A 358 -3.75 26.50 -16.71
N ALA A 359 -2.56 25.97 -16.46
CA ALA A 359 -1.41 26.74 -15.99
C ALA A 359 -0.12 26.32 -16.69
N SER A 360 0.77 27.29 -16.91
CA SER A 360 2.13 27.01 -17.39
C SER A 360 3.02 26.66 -16.21
N VAL A 361 3.51 25.43 -16.16
CA VAL A 361 4.43 24.95 -15.13
C VAL A 361 5.81 24.87 -15.75
N SER A 362 6.83 25.42 -15.06
CA SER A 362 8.18 25.48 -15.62
C SER A 362 9.29 25.37 -14.58
N LEU A 363 10.43 24.80 -15.00
CA LEU A 363 11.63 24.67 -14.19
C LEU A 363 12.86 25.14 -14.99
N SER A 364 13.76 25.87 -14.33
CA SER A 364 15.07 26.16 -14.93
C SER A 364 15.95 24.92 -14.90
N LEU A 365 16.58 24.61 -16.04
CA LEU A 365 17.44 23.43 -16.19
C LEU A 365 18.69 23.50 -15.29
N SER A 366 19.12 24.70 -14.88
CA SER A 366 20.22 24.89 -13.94
C SER A 366 19.92 24.31 -12.55
N MET A 367 18.65 24.25 -12.13
CA MET A 367 18.25 23.60 -10.87
C MET A 367 18.48 22.08 -10.91
N LEU A 368 18.51 21.50 -12.10
CA LEU A 368 18.88 20.11 -12.35
C LEU A 368 20.37 19.94 -12.68
N LYS A 369 21.18 21.00 -12.54
CA LYS A 369 22.60 21.05 -12.93
C LYS A 369 22.83 20.71 -14.41
N ILE A 370 21.87 21.04 -15.28
CA ILE A 370 21.97 20.90 -16.73
C ILE A 370 22.36 22.26 -17.31
N THR A 371 23.44 22.31 -18.10
CA THR A 371 23.99 23.54 -18.69
C THR A 371 23.81 23.62 -20.20
N GLY A 372 23.59 22.49 -20.88
CA GLY A 372 23.39 22.42 -22.33
C GLY A 372 21.93 22.21 -22.74
N PRO A 373 21.64 22.23 -24.06
CA PRO A 373 20.35 21.79 -24.56
C PRO A 373 20.14 20.30 -24.23
N VAL A 374 18.88 19.92 -24.02
CA VAL A 374 18.48 18.52 -23.79
C VAL A 374 17.33 18.15 -24.71
N ALA A 375 17.33 16.93 -25.23
CA ALA A 375 16.15 16.31 -25.82
C ALA A 375 15.13 15.98 -24.72
N VAL A 376 13.85 16.14 -25.04
CA VAL A 376 12.75 15.92 -24.09
C VAL A 376 11.78 14.90 -24.65
N THR A 377 11.54 13.84 -23.89
CA THR A 377 10.53 12.82 -24.21
C THR A 377 9.42 12.85 -23.16
N ASP A 378 8.16 12.89 -23.59
CA ASP A 378 7.01 12.64 -22.72
C ASP A 378 6.90 11.14 -22.45
N LEU A 379 7.01 10.73 -21.19
CA LEU A 379 7.01 9.32 -20.80
C LEU A 379 5.63 8.66 -20.86
N TRP A 380 4.55 9.44 -20.84
CA TRP A 380 3.20 8.89 -20.98
C TRP A 380 2.89 8.49 -22.41
N THR A 381 3.30 9.32 -23.38
CA THR A 381 3.02 9.12 -24.80
C THR A 381 4.17 8.49 -25.58
N GLY A 382 5.39 8.56 -25.06
CA GLY A 382 6.62 8.18 -25.76
C GLY A 382 7.06 9.20 -26.82
N ALA A 383 6.37 10.34 -26.93
CA ALA A 383 6.66 11.34 -27.95
C ALA A 383 7.94 12.13 -27.63
N ASP A 384 8.80 12.33 -28.63
CA ASP A 384 9.80 13.39 -28.63
C ASP A 384 9.09 14.73 -28.78
N ILE A 385 9.19 15.57 -27.75
CA ILE A 385 8.55 16.90 -27.71
C ILE A 385 9.57 18.03 -27.94
N GLY A 386 10.72 17.69 -28.51
CA GLY A 386 11.75 18.62 -28.96
C GLY A 386 12.88 18.82 -27.96
N LYS A 387 13.56 19.97 -28.10
CA LYS A 387 14.71 20.33 -27.25
C LYS A 387 14.35 21.46 -26.30
N ALA A 388 14.85 21.37 -25.07
CA ALA A 388 14.80 22.45 -24.09
C ALA A 388 16.19 23.02 -23.86
N SER A 389 16.28 24.34 -23.67
CA SER A 389 17.52 25.02 -23.27
C SER A 389 17.19 26.05 -22.19
N SER A 390 18.02 26.14 -21.14
CA SER A 390 17.87 27.01 -19.96
C SER A 390 16.63 26.78 -19.08
N ARG A 391 15.46 26.53 -19.67
CA ARG A 391 14.17 26.30 -19.00
C ARG A 391 13.36 25.28 -19.82
N PHE A 392 12.60 24.45 -19.13
CA PHE A 392 11.54 23.64 -19.71
C PHE A 392 10.20 24.04 -19.11
N ALA A 393 9.17 24.17 -19.95
CA ALA A 393 7.84 24.63 -19.57
C ALA A 393 6.78 23.88 -20.36
N GLN A 394 5.64 23.60 -19.73
CA GLN A 394 4.47 22.99 -20.36
C GLN A 394 3.20 23.62 -19.81
N THR A 395 2.20 23.82 -20.67
CA THR A 395 0.86 24.22 -20.25
C THR A 395 0.08 22.95 -19.93
N LEU A 396 -0.34 22.79 -18.69
CA LEU A 396 -1.06 21.62 -18.20
C LEU A 396 -2.53 21.98 -17.94
N PRO A 397 -3.48 21.07 -18.18
CA PRO A 397 -4.88 21.27 -17.80
C PRO A 397 -5.04 21.39 -16.27
N PRO A 398 -6.22 21.82 -15.77
CA PRO A 398 -6.53 21.74 -14.35
C PRO A 398 -6.25 20.34 -13.82
N HIS A 399 -5.59 20.24 -12.68
CA HIS A 399 -5.24 18.97 -12.02
C HIS A 399 -4.33 18.05 -12.86
N GLY A 400 -3.81 18.56 -13.98
CA GLY A 400 -3.01 17.82 -14.93
C GLY A 400 -1.55 17.70 -14.53
N SER A 401 -0.90 16.70 -15.12
CA SER A 401 0.53 16.45 -14.95
C SER A 401 1.21 16.07 -16.25
N GLY A 402 2.52 16.29 -16.26
CA GLY A 402 3.42 15.76 -17.26
C GLY A 402 4.62 15.09 -16.62
N LEU A 403 5.13 14.03 -17.27
CA LEU A 403 6.29 13.29 -16.81
C LEU A 403 7.26 13.12 -17.96
N TYR A 404 8.46 13.66 -17.80
CA TYR A 404 9.40 13.85 -18.91
C TYR A 404 10.75 13.23 -18.62
N ARG A 405 11.40 12.74 -19.68
CA ARG A 405 12.83 12.38 -19.68
C ARG A 405 13.62 13.44 -20.42
N LEU A 406 14.61 14.01 -19.73
CA LEU A 406 15.55 15.00 -20.25
C LEU A 406 16.89 14.33 -20.51
N GLN A 407 17.38 14.34 -21.75
CA GLN A 407 18.66 13.73 -22.14
C GLN A 407 19.57 14.74 -22.81
N PRO A 408 20.84 14.87 -22.39
CA PRO A 408 21.83 15.70 -23.07
C PRO A 408 22.03 15.37 -24.55
#